data_AF-A0A2V7H4R2-F1
#
_entry.id   AF-A0A2V7H4R2-F1
#
_cell.length_a   1.000
_cell.length_b   1.000
_cell.length_c   1.000
_cell.angle_alpha   90.00
_cell.angle_beta   90.00
_cell.angle_gamma   90.00
#
_symmetry.space_group_name_H-M   'P 1'
#
loop_
_entity.id
_entity.type
_entity.pdbx_description
1 polymer ?
#
loop_
_entity_poly.entity_id
_entity_poly.type
_entity_poly.pdbx_seq_one_letter_code
_entity_poly.pdbx_strand_id
1 'polypeptide(L)'
;MANLDSELVVLTVGHSTRPLGEFIALLKAHSVARLIDVRTVPRSRHNPQFNGDTLPAALAAAGVGYEHLAGLGGFRRTHPGSLNTGWRNLSFRGYADYMQTSEFADNLAGLIARATHERIVLMCAEALPWRCHRSLIADALLVHGLRVEEITSGTRRQIHVLTRFAKVSGLVITYPPETSSPDSAVMDVDVDGTNAPLARAAHRATIRPIN
;
A
#
# COMPACT_ATOMS: atom_id res chain seq x y z
N MET A 1 5.48 -22.19 -26.60
CA MET A 1 4.27 -22.06 -25.76
C MET A 1 4.71 -21.44 -24.45
N ALA A 2 4.56 -20.13 -24.30
CA ALA A 2 4.91 -19.44 -23.06
C ALA A 2 3.88 -19.81 -21.99
N ASN A 3 4.36 -20.19 -20.82
CA ASN A 3 3.58 -20.65 -19.68
C ASN A 3 2.62 -19.52 -19.22
N LEU A 4 1.31 -19.73 -19.35
CA LEU A 4 0.27 -18.73 -19.01
C LEU A 4 0.06 -18.55 -17.49
N ASP A 5 0.78 -19.27 -16.64
CA ASP A 5 0.54 -19.30 -15.19
C ASP A 5 1.64 -18.62 -14.36
N SER A 6 2.46 -17.75 -14.98
CA SER A 6 3.46 -16.97 -14.24
C SER A 6 2.84 -15.63 -13.85
N GLU A 7 2.25 -15.54 -12.66
CA GLU A 7 1.81 -14.27 -12.08
C GLU A 7 2.99 -13.28 -12.08
N LEU A 8 2.82 -12.11 -12.73
CA LEU A 8 3.87 -11.10 -12.80
C LEU A 8 4.19 -10.59 -11.40
N VAL A 9 5.45 -10.67 -10.99
CA VAL A 9 5.91 -10.27 -9.66
C VAL A 9 6.67 -8.95 -9.72
N VAL A 10 6.22 -7.95 -8.97
CA VAL A 10 6.96 -6.71 -8.70
C VAL A 10 7.57 -6.80 -7.31
N LEU A 11 8.88 -6.52 -7.20
CA LEU A 11 9.55 -6.49 -5.90
C LEU A 11 9.47 -5.08 -5.29
N THR A 12 9.54 -4.99 -3.96
CA THR A 12 9.68 -3.71 -3.25
C THR A 12 10.85 -3.76 -2.26
N VAL A 13 11.50 -2.62 -2.02
CA VAL A 13 12.62 -2.52 -1.08
C VAL A 13 12.73 -1.12 -0.47
N GLY A 14 13.06 -1.07 0.82
CA GLY A 14 13.51 0.14 1.51
C GLY A 14 15.03 0.25 1.57
N HIS A 15 15.63 1.35 1.12
CA HIS A 15 17.09 1.53 1.23
C HIS A 15 17.54 1.76 2.68
N SER A 16 16.70 2.37 3.52
CA SER A 16 17.01 2.70 4.92
C SER A 16 18.35 3.43 5.04
N THR A 17 19.21 2.98 5.95
CA THR A 17 20.59 3.42 6.16
C THR A 17 21.59 2.35 5.72
N ARG A 18 21.19 1.41 4.84
CA ARG A 18 22.07 0.30 4.43
C ARG A 18 23.34 0.81 3.74
N PRO A 19 24.49 0.18 3.99
CA PRO A 19 25.67 0.36 3.13
C PRO A 19 25.34 0.02 1.68
N LEU A 20 25.92 0.76 0.74
CA LEU A 20 25.65 0.59 -0.69
C LEU A 20 25.96 -0.84 -1.19
N GLY A 21 27.08 -1.42 -0.72
CA GLY A 21 27.48 -2.78 -1.09
C GLY A 21 26.47 -3.84 -0.64
N GLU A 22 25.95 -3.72 0.59
CA GLU A 22 24.89 -4.62 1.09
C GLU A 22 23.60 -4.48 0.28
N PHE A 23 23.23 -3.24 -0.07
CA PHE A 23 22.04 -2.99 -0.87
C PHE A 23 22.17 -3.58 -2.28
N ILE A 24 23.32 -3.42 -2.94
CA ILE A 24 23.57 -4.03 -4.25
C ILE A 24 23.55 -5.56 -4.16
N ALA A 25 24.17 -6.15 -3.12
CA ALA A 25 24.14 -7.59 -2.90
C ALA A 25 22.70 -8.10 -2.72
N LEU A 26 21.86 -7.33 -2.01
CA LEU A 26 20.44 -7.61 -1.84
C LEU A 26 19.70 -7.64 -3.19
N LEU A 27 19.91 -6.63 -4.05
CA LEU A 27 19.30 -6.60 -5.38
C LEU A 27 19.73 -7.78 -6.26
N LYS A 28 21.02 -8.12 -6.23
CA LYS A 28 21.58 -9.25 -6.98
C LYS A 28 21.02 -10.59 -6.51
N ALA A 29 20.89 -10.78 -5.20
CA ALA A 29 20.35 -12.03 -4.63
C ALA A 29 18.92 -12.31 -5.12
N HIS A 30 18.14 -11.26 -5.42
CA HIS A 30 16.80 -11.37 -6.00
C HIS A 30 16.75 -11.20 -7.52
N SER A 31 17.92 -11.18 -8.18
CA SER A 31 18.04 -11.06 -9.64
C SER A 31 17.27 -9.85 -10.20
N VAL A 32 17.31 -8.73 -9.48
CA VAL A 32 16.72 -7.46 -9.91
C VAL A 32 17.48 -6.96 -11.13
N ALA A 33 16.76 -6.74 -12.23
CA ALA A 33 17.30 -6.16 -13.45
C ALA A 33 17.27 -4.63 -13.42
N ARG A 34 16.19 -4.04 -12.91
CA ARG A 34 16.02 -2.58 -12.80
C ARG A 34 15.46 -2.16 -11.45
N LEU A 35 16.06 -1.12 -10.88
CA LEU A 35 15.52 -0.40 -9.74
C LEU A 35 14.71 0.81 -10.20
N ILE A 36 13.44 0.86 -9.78
CA ILE A 36 12.55 2.00 -9.96
C ILE A 36 12.50 2.78 -8.65
N ASP A 37 13.10 3.96 -8.67
CA ASP A 37 13.10 4.88 -7.54
C ASP A 37 11.79 5.68 -7.53
N VAL A 38 10.96 5.44 -6.50
CA VAL A 38 9.66 6.10 -6.35
C VAL A 38 9.70 7.20 -5.29
N ARG A 39 10.88 7.73 -4.96
CA ARG A 39 11.01 8.88 -4.05
C ARG A 39 10.68 10.15 -4.82
N THR A 40 9.94 11.07 -4.22
CA THR A 40 9.65 12.38 -4.84
C THR A 40 10.93 13.16 -5.14
N VAL A 41 11.87 13.14 -4.19
CA VAL A 41 13.19 13.75 -4.33
C VAL A 41 14.24 12.73 -3.90
N PRO A 42 15.00 12.14 -4.84
CA PRO A 42 16.02 11.14 -4.53
C PRO A 42 17.32 11.82 -4.05
N ARG A 43 17.24 12.60 -2.96
CA ARG A 43 18.39 13.30 -2.37
C ARG A 43 18.32 13.24 -0.85
N SER A 44 19.44 12.90 -0.22
CA SER A 44 19.63 12.85 1.22
C SER A 44 21.05 13.25 1.59
N ARG A 45 21.19 14.07 2.63
CA ARG A 45 22.50 14.37 3.24
C ARG A 45 23.00 13.23 4.12
N HIS A 46 22.07 12.47 4.73
CA HIS A 46 22.40 11.37 5.63
C HIS A 46 22.76 10.09 4.86
N ASN A 47 22.12 9.88 3.71
CA ASN A 47 22.32 8.72 2.87
C ASN A 47 22.74 9.12 1.43
N PRO A 48 23.87 9.83 1.25
CA PRO A 48 24.27 10.38 -0.05
C PRO A 48 24.60 9.30 -1.10
N GLN A 49 24.89 8.06 -0.68
CA GLN A 49 25.10 6.91 -1.57
C GLN A 49 23.84 6.49 -2.34
N PHE A 50 22.65 6.91 -1.87
CA PHE A 50 21.38 6.67 -2.54
C PHE A 50 20.86 7.91 -3.25
N ASN A 51 21.68 8.93 -3.51
CA ASN A 51 21.21 10.10 -4.26
C ASN A 51 21.09 9.78 -5.75
N GLY A 52 20.19 10.47 -6.44
CA GLY A 52 20.01 10.31 -7.89
C GLY A 52 21.24 10.68 -8.73
N ASP A 53 22.20 11.42 -8.17
CA ASP A 53 23.48 11.74 -8.80
C ASP A 53 24.60 10.70 -8.54
N THR A 54 24.41 9.75 -7.62
CA THR A 54 25.42 8.75 -7.23
C THR A 54 24.98 7.32 -7.48
N LEU A 55 23.74 6.98 -7.12
CA LEU A 55 23.18 5.64 -7.18
C LEU A 55 23.17 5.03 -8.60
N PRO A 56 22.84 5.75 -9.68
CA PRO A 56 22.76 5.15 -11.02
C PRO A 56 24.09 4.54 -11.48
N ALA A 57 25.21 5.24 -11.25
CA ALA A 57 26.54 4.76 -11.64
C ALA A 57 26.94 3.50 -10.87
N ALA A 58 26.64 3.45 -9.57
CA ALA A 58 26.92 2.29 -8.74
C ALA A 58 26.08 1.06 -9.14
N LEU A 59 24.80 1.26 -9.48
CA LEU A 59 23.93 0.20 -9.98
C LEU A 59 24.37 -0.29 -11.36
N ALA A 60 24.75 0.61 -12.27
CA ALA A 60 25.25 0.26 -13.60
C ALA A 60 26.51 -0.61 -13.52
N ALA A 61 27.47 -0.27 -12.64
CA ALA A 61 28.67 -1.09 -12.39
C ALA A 61 28.33 -2.49 -11.85
N ALA A 62 27.15 -2.65 -11.23
CA ALA A 62 26.64 -3.90 -10.73
C ALA A 62 25.74 -4.65 -11.73
N GLY A 63 25.49 -4.10 -12.92
CA GLY A 63 24.60 -4.67 -13.94
C GLY A 63 23.11 -4.45 -13.66
N VAL A 64 22.76 -3.47 -12.83
CA VAL A 64 21.37 -3.13 -12.49
C VAL A 64 21.00 -1.78 -13.11
N GLY A 65 19.91 -1.73 -13.86
CA GLY A 65 19.35 -0.49 -14.40
C GLY A 65 18.77 0.40 -13.30
N TYR A 66 18.75 1.70 -13.53
CA TYR A 66 18.13 2.69 -12.65
C TYR A 66 17.14 3.54 -13.42
N GLU A 67 15.98 3.80 -12.81
CA GLU A 67 15.02 4.76 -13.31
C GLU A 67 14.36 5.50 -12.16
N HIS A 68 14.24 6.81 -12.28
CA HIS A 68 13.49 7.64 -11.32
C HIS A 68 12.08 7.89 -11.85
N LEU A 69 11.06 7.45 -11.12
CA LEU A 69 9.66 7.61 -11.48
C LEU A 69 8.97 8.54 -10.47
N ALA A 70 9.27 9.83 -10.57
CA ALA A 70 8.76 10.87 -9.66
C ALA A 70 7.22 10.95 -9.60
N GLY A 71 6.53 10.52 -10.67
CA GLY A 71 5.07 10.43 -10.70
C GLY A 71 4.52 9.49 -9.61
N LEU A 72 5.23 8.42 -9.27
CA LEU A 72 4.85 7.57 -8.13
C LEU A 72 5.41 8.06 -6.78
N GLY A 73 5.99 9.26 -6.76
CA GLY A 73 6.52 9.94 -5.59
C GLY A 73 5.48 10.23 -4.50
N GLY A 74 5.89 10.08 -3.25
CA GLY A 74 5.15 10.49 -2.06
C GLY A 74 4.93 12.01 -1.93
N PHE A 75 4.64 12.47 -0.71
CA PHE A 75 4.36 13.89 -0.38
C PHE A 75 3.18 14.50 -1.15
N ARG A 76 2.13 13.70 -1.36
CA ARG A 76 0.88 14.14 -1.97
C ARG A 76 -0.02 14.81 -0.91
N ARG A 77 -0.76 15.84 -1.31
CA ARG A 77 -1.66 16.59 -0.41
C ARG A 77 -3.03 15.95 -0.39
N THR A 78 -3.64 15.87 0.78
CA THR A 78 -5.04 15.45 0.90
C THR A 78 -5.98 16.58 0.53
N HIS A 79 -7.15 16.22 0.01
CA HIS A 79 -8.24 17.15 -0.31
C HIS A 79 -9.38 17.03 0.73
N PRO A 80 -10.11 18.12 1.08
CA PRO A 80 -11.20 18.09 2.07
C PRO A 80 -12.29 17.03 1.82
N GLY A 81 -12.60 16.73 0.57
CA GLY A 81 -13.55 15.70 0.14
C GLY A 81 -12.94 14.30 -0.04
N SER A 82 -11.83 13.99 0.62
CA SER A 82 -11.16 12.68 0.52
C SER A 82 -12.11 11.54 0.87
N LEU A 83 -12.18 10.53 -0.01
CA LEU A 83 -12.86 9.25 0.27
C LEU A 83 -11.99 8.33 1.14
N ASN A 84 -10.72 8.70 1.35
CA ASN A 84 -9.68 7.86 1.95
C ASN A 84 -9.49 8.15 3.45
N THR A 85 -10.57 8.50 4.14
CA THR A 85 -10.54 8.96 5.53
C THR A 85 -10.19 7.86 6.54
N GLY A 86 -10.16 6.59 6.14
CA GLY A 86 -9.59 5.49 6.94
C GLY A 86 -8.11 5.70 7.24
N TRP A 87 -7.37 6.39 6.36
CA TRP A 87 -6.02 6.87 6.68
C TRP A 87 -6.08 8.05 7.64
N ARG A 88 -5.69 7.83 8.90
CA ARG A 88 -5.53 8.90 9.92
C ARG A 88 -4.32 9.80 9.63
N ASN A 89 -3.27 9.23 9.04
CA ASN A 89 -2.09 9.99 8.62
C ASN A 89 -2.40 10.75 7.32
N LEU A 90 -2.22 12.08 7.35
CA LEU A 90 -2.58 12.95 6.23
C LEU A 90 -1.73 12.70 4.98
N SER A 91 -0.48 12.27 5.11
CA SER A 91 0.39 11.95 3.96
C SER A 91 -0.08 10.69 3.23
N PHE A 92 -0.49 9.66 3.98
CA PHE A 92 -1.09 8.45 3.40
C PHE A 92 -2.44 8.73 2.75
N ARG A 93 -3.28 9.52 3.42
CA ARG A 93 -4.56 9.98 2.86
C ARG A 93 -4.34 10.75 1.56
N GLY A 94 -3.40 11.71 1.54
CA GLY A 94 -3.07 12.48 0.35
C GLY A 94 -2.52 11.63 -0.79
N TYR A 95 -1.75 10.58 -0.47
CA TYR A 95 -1.31 9.63 -1.50
C TYR A 95 -2.47 8.80 -2.05
N ALA A 96 -3.36 8.31 -1.18
CA ALA A 96 -4.56 7.60 -1.61
C ALA A 96 -5.52 8.47 -2.44
N ASP A 97 -5.59 9.78 -2.16
CA ASP A 97 -6.32 10.75 -2.99
C ASP A 97 -5.65 10.89 -4.37
N TYR A 98 -4.32 10.96 -4.42
CA TYR A 98 -3.57 10.97 -5.68
C TYR A 98 -3.80 9.71 -6.53
N MET A 99 -3.99 8.54 -5.89
CA MET A 99 -4.30 7.29 -6.60
C MET A 99 -5.60 7.34 -7.39
N GLN A 100 -6.47 8.32 -7.14
CA GLN A 100 -7.73 8.52 -7.88
C GLN A 100 -7.56 9.37 -9.16
N THR A 101 -6.33 9.81 -9.47
CA THR A 101 -6.05 10.69 -10.61
C THR A 101 -5.63 9.89 -11.85
N SER A 102 -5.88 10.45 -13.04
CA SER A 102 -5.35 9.89 -14.30
C SER A 102 -3.82 9.87 -14.30
N GLU A 103 -3.17 10.87 -13.70
CA GLU A 103 -1.71 10.92 -13.57
C GLU A 103 -1.16 9.70 -12.85
N PHE A 104 -1.78 9.27 -11.74
CA PHE A 104 -1.38 8.04 -11.06
C PHE A 104 -1.60 6.81 -11.94
N ALA A 105 -2.76 6.72 -12.60
CA ALA A 105 -3.09 5.60 -13.49
C ALA A 105 -2.08 5.45 -14.63
N ASP A 106 -1.67 6.56 -15.26
CA ASP A 106 -0.68 6.56 -16.35
C ASP A 106 0.70 6.10 -15.86
N ASN A 107 1.14 6.60 -14.69
CA ASN A 107 2.41 6.18 -14.08
C ASN A 107 2.39 4.70 -13.68
N LEU A 108 1.27 4.21 -13.12
CA LEU A 108 1.10 2.81 -12.76
C LEU A 108 1.10 1.90 -13.99
N ALA A 109 0.40 2.30 -15.07
CA ALA A 109 0.39 1.56 -16.32
C ALA A 109 1.79 1.45 -16.93
N GLY A 110 2.56 2.56 -16.93
CA GLY A 110 3.96 2.55 -17.35
C GLY A 110 4.83 1.62 -16.50
N LEU A 111 4.61 1.58 -15.19
CA LEU A 111 5.31 0.66 -14.29
C LEU A 111 4.97 -0.80 -14.60
N ILE A 112 3.68 -1.12 -14.77
CA ILE A 112 3.20 -2.46 -15.11
C ILE A 112 3.83 -2.92 -16.44
N ALA A 113 3.84 -2.06 -17.46
CA ALA A 113 4.47 -2.39 -18.75
C ALA A 113 5.95 -2.80 -18.58
N ARG A 114 6.72 -2.08 -17.77
CA ARG A 114 8.12 -2.44 -17.47
C ARG A 114 8.23 -3.80 -16.77
N ALA A 115 7.33 -4.08 -15.83
CA ALA A 115 7.30 -5.36 -15.10
C ALA A 115 7.07 -6.57 -16.04
N THR A 116 6.46 -6.38 -17.21
CA THR A 116 6.28 -7.45 -18.21
C THR A 116 7.57 -7.81 -18.95
N HIS A 117 8.56 -6.91 -18.96
CA HIS A 117 9.79 -7.07 -19.75
C HIS A 117 10.99 -7.51 -18.92
N GLU A 118 11.06 -7.09 -17.65
CA GLU A 118 12.20 -7.36 -16.79
C GLU A 118 11.82 -7.42 -15.30
N ARG A 119 12.68 -8.02 -14.48
CA ARG A 119 12.46 -8.05 -13.03
C ARG A 119 12.77 -6.68 -12.43
N ILE A 120 11.72 -5.97 -12.05
CA ILE A 120 11.82 -4.65 -11.43
C ILE A 120 11.69 -4.71 -9.90
N VAL A 121 12.30 -3.74 -9.22
CA VAL A 121 12.06 -3.46 -7.79
C VAL A 121 11.67 -2.00 -7.60
N LEU A 122 10.62 -1.73 -6.81
CA LEU A 122 10.28 -0.39 -6.34
C LEU A 122 11.08 -0.04 -5.10
N MET A 123 11.79 1.08 -5.13
CA MET A 123 12.61 1.53 -4.02
C MET A 123 12.10 2.83 -3.40
N CYS A 124 12.02 2.85 -2.07
CA CYS A 124 11.85 4.08 -1.28
C CYS A 124 12.88 4.17 -0.13
N ALA A 125 12.83 5.23 0.67
CA ALA A 125 13.80 5.46 1.74
C ALA A 125 13.54 4.68 3.03
N GLU A 126 12.27 4.52 3.41
CA GLU A 126 11.88 3.87 4.66
C GLU A 126 12.14 2.36 4.63
N ALA A 127 12.57 1.75 5.74
CA ALA A 127 12.79 0.31 5.83
C ALA A 127 11.48 -0.48 5.83
N LEU A 128 10.47 0.02 6.55
CA LEU A 128 9.22 -0.69 6.81
C LEU A 128 8.15 -0.31 5.77
N PRO A 129 7.64 -1.25 4.95
CA PRO A 129 6.73 -0.90 3.85
C PRO A 129 5.44 -0.22 4.32
N TRP A 130 4.87 -0.62 5.45
CA TRP A 130 3.64 -0.02 6.02
C TRP A 130 3.82 1.41 6.56
N ARG A 131 5.04 1.94 6.57
CA ARG A 131 5.36 3.33 6.92
C ARG A 131 5.71 4.19 5.70
N CYS A 132 5.70 3.61 4.50
CA CYS A 132 6.02 4.30 3.25
C CYS A 132 4.84 4.24 2.29
N HIS A 133 4.74 5.22 1.38
CA HIS A 133 3.73 5.21 0.30
C HIS A 133 3.89 4.02 -0.65
N ARG A 134 5.05 3.33 -0.66
CA ARG A 134 5.27 2.15 -1.49
C ARG A 134 4.26 1.02 -1.21
N SER A 135 3.69 0.93 -0.01
CA SER A 135 2.63 -0.05 0.27
C SER A 135 1.32 0.28 -0.47
N LEU A 136 1.04 1.56 -0.74
CA LEU A 136 -0.15 1.97 -1.51
C LEU A 136 0.05 1.72 -3.01
N ILE A 137 1.27 1.89 -3.52
CA ILE A 137 1.61 1.44 -4.88
C ILE A 137 1.44 -0.08 -4.98
N ALA A 138 1.92 -0.82 -3.98
CA ALA A 138 1.79 -2.27 -3.92
C ALA A 138 0.32 -2.71 -3.89
N ASP A 139 -0.54 -2.04 -3.12
CA ASP A 139 -1.99 -2.29 -3.14
C ASP A 139 -2.59 -2.10 -4.55
N ALA A 140 -2.23 -1.02 -5.25
CA ALA A 140 -2.70 -0.78 -6.61
C ALA A 140 -2.22 -1.86 -7.58
N LEU A 141 -0.95 -2.29 -7.49
CA LEU A 141 -0.44 -3.38 -8.31
C LEU A 141 -1.20 -4.70 -8.08
N LEU A 142 -1.54 -5.03 -6.82
CA LEU A 142 -2.39 -6.20 -6.51
C LEU A 142 -3.76 -6.09 -7.18
N VAL A 143 -4.39 -4.91 -7.14
CA VAL A 143 -5.69 -4.66 -7.78
C VAL A 143 -5.62 -4.81 -9.30
N HIS A 144 -4.45 -4.56 -9.90
CA HIS A 144 -4.17 -4.79 -11.31
C HIS A 144 -3.71 -6.22 -11.65
N GLY A 145 -3.77 -7.16 -10.68
CA GLY A 145 -3.48 -8.58 -10.90
C GLY A 145 -1.99 -8.93 -10.90
N LEU A 146 -1.12 -8.06 -10.38
CA LEU A 146 0.29 -8.38 -10.17
C LEU A 146 0.50 -8.81 -8.73
N ARG A 147 1.39 -9.78 -8.51
CA ARG A 147 1.88 -10.09 -7.17
C ARG A 147 2.96 -9.11 -6.77
N VAL A 148 2.93 -8.67 -5.52
CA VAL A 148 3.97 -7.77 -4.97
C VAL A 148 4.64 -8.43 -3.79
N GLU A 149 5.96 -8.32 -3.72
CA GLU A 149 6.75 -8.89 -2.63
C GLU A 149 7.83 -7.93 -2.12
N GLU A 150 7.88 -7.73 -0.81
CA GLU A 150 8.93 -6.96 -0.16
C GLU A 150 10.17 -7.81 0.07
N ILE A 151 11.31 -7.33 -0.39
CA ILE A 151 12.62 -7.91 -0.08
C ILE A 151 12.97 -7.62 1.38
N THR A 152 12.99 -8.66 2.22
CA THR A 152 13.30 -8.52 3.66
C THR A 152 14.75 -8.92 3.99
N SER A 153 15.34 -9.81 3.20
CA SER A 153 16.75 -10.21 3.30
C SER A 153 17.27 -10.74 1.97
N GLY A 154 18.55 -11.12 1.89
CA GLY A 154 19.13 -11.75 0.70
C GLY A 154 18.47 -13.09 0.30
N THR A 155 17.71 -13.72 1.20
CA THR A 155 17.07 -15.03 0.96
C THR A 155 15.56 -15.02 1.14
N ARG A 156 14.98 -13.92 1.63
CA ARG A 156 13.56 -13.85 1.98
C ARG A 156 12.86 -12.68 1.31
N ARG A 157 11.64 -12.99 0.85
CA ARG A 157 10.65 -12.03 0.35
C ARG A 157 9.36 -12.24 1.12
N GLN A 158 8.66 -11.17 1.45
CA GLN A 158 7.38 -11.19 2.12
C GLN A 158 6.30 -10.76 1.13
N ILE A 159 5.27 -11.59 0.97
CA ILE A 159 4.13 -11.26 0.10
C ILE A 159 3.40 -10.04 0.66
N HIS A 160 3.17 -9.05 -0.20
CA HIS A 160 2.32 -7.91 0.13
C HIS A 160 0.86 -8.37 0.13
N VAL A 161 0.12 -7.96 1.15
CA VAL A 161 -1.32 -8.22 1.27
C VAL A 161 -2.01 -6.87 1.27
N LEU A 162 -3.16 -6.81 0.59
CA LEU A 162 -3.95 -5.60 0.49
C LEU A 162 -4.20 -5.01 1.88
N THR A 163 -4.06 -3.69 2.01
CA THR A 163 -4.43 -2.97 3.23
C THR A 163 -5.83 -3.38 3.70
N ARG A 164 -5.95 -3.84 4.96
CA ARG A 164 -7.15 -4.53 5.47
C ARG A 164 -8.49 -3.81 5.29
N PHE A 165 -8.47 -2.47 5.28
CA PHE A 165 -9.66 -1.63 5.16
C PHE A 165 -9.83 -1.02 3.76
N ALA A 166 -9.00 -1.44 2.80
CA ALA A 166 -9.15 -1.05 1.41
C ALA A 166 -10.46 -1.61 0.83
N LYS A 167 -11.07 -0.83 -0.06
CA LYS A 167 -12.23 -1.23 -0.86
C LYS A 167 -11.86 -1.13 -2.33
N VAL A 168 -12.11 -2.21 -3.06
CA VAL A 168 -11.77 -2.34 -4.49
C VAL A 168 -13.07 -2.34 -5.30
N SER A 169 -13.11 -1.53 -6.36
CA SER A 169 -14.19 -1.50 -7.35
C SER A 169 -13.56 -1.46 -8.75
N GLY A 170 -13.59 -2.59 -9.44
CA GLY A 170 -12.80 -2.77 -10.67
C GLY A 170 -11.30 -2.59 -10.38
N LEU A 171 -10.65 -1.66 -11.09
CA LEU A 171 -9.24 -1.30 -10.88
C LEU A 171 -9.04 -0.14 -9.90
N VAL A 172 -10.13 0.42 -9.35
CA VAL A 172 -10.08 1.54 -8.42
C VAL A 172 -10.01 1.01 -6.99
N ILE A 173 -9.05 1.52 -6.22
CA ILE A 173 -8.90 1.24 -4.79
C ILE A 173 -9.11 2.51 -3.96
N THR A 174 -9.89 2.38 -2.89
CA THR A 174 -10.14 3.45 -1.91
C THR A 174 -9.96 2.93 -0.49
N TYR A 175 -9.85 3.85 0.46
CA TYR A 175 -9.54 3.54 1.86
C TYR A 175 -10.52 4.24 2.82
N PRO A 176 -11.82 3.89 2.77
CA PRO A 176 -12.80 4.49 3.66
C PRO A 176 -12.55 4.08 5.12
N PRO A 177 -13.18 4.75 6.10
CA PRO A 177 -13.12 4.34 7.50
C PRO A 177 -13.60 2.89 7.64
N GLU A 178 -12.96 2.14 8.53
CA GLU A 178 -13.45 0.83 8.92
C GLU A 178 -14.89 0.99 9.45
N THR A 179 -15.85 0.41 8.74
CA THR A 179 -17.19 0.28 9.26
C THR A 179 -17.11 -0.76 10.36
N SER A 180 -17.33 -0.34 11.62
CA SER A 180 -17.64 -1.29 12.68
C SER A 180 -18.85 -2.07 12.22
N SER A 181 -18.66 -3.34 11.86
CA SER A 181 -19.81 -4.21 11.60
C SER A 181 -20.60 -4.30 12.91
N PRO A 182 -21.93 -4.10 12.90
CA PRO A 182 -22.74 -4.23 14.12
C PRO A 182 -22.80 -5.68 14.65
N ASP A 183 -22.12 -6.63 14.02
CA ASP A 183 -22.12 -8.06 14.39
C ASP A 183 -21.20 -8.45 15.55
N SER A 184 -20.59 -7.48 16.23
CA SER A 184 -20.13 -7.69 17.61
C SER A 184 -21.20 -7.21 18.59
N ALA A 185 -22.43 -7.67 18.43
CA ALA A 185 -23.31 -7.81 19.58
C ALA A 185 -22.64 -8.82 20.50
N VAL A 186 -22.07 -8.30 21.59
CA VAL A 186 -21.63 -9.09 22.72
C VAL A 186 -22.82 -9.97 23.10
N MET A 187 -22.67 -11.29 23.00
CA MET A 187 -23.58 -12.18 23.70
C MET A 187 -23.31 -11.95 25.18
N ASP A 188 -24.17 -11.19 25.84
CA ASP A 188 -24.26 -11.23 27.29
C ASP A 188 -24.58 -12.68 27.66
N VAL A 189 -23.60 -13.35 28.27
CA VAL A 189 -23.81 -14.66 28.88
C VAL A 189 -24.46 -14.38 30.23
N ASP A 190 -25.79 -14.39 30.27
CA ASP A 190 -26.53 -14.40 31.53
C ASP A 190 -26.23 -15.71 32.27
N VAL A 191 -25.59 -15.59 33.44
CA VAL A 191 -25.46 -16.65 34.44
C VAL A 191 -26.79 -16.72 35.20
N ASP A 192 -27.79 -17.34 34.59
CA ASP A 192 -28.80 -18.15 35.28
C ASP A 192 -29.85 -18.59 34.25
N GLY A 193 -29.70 -19.82 33.76
CA GLY A 193 -30.61 -20.43 32.82
C GLY A 193 -32.01 -20.61 33.41
N THR A 194 -32.92 -19.65 33.16
CA THR A 194 -34.37 -19.91 33.20
C THR A 194 -35.11 -18.96 32.26
N ASN A 195 -35.62 -19.50 31.16
CA ASN A 195 -36.51 -18.77 30.24
C ASN A 195 -37.93 -18.72 30.85
N ALA A 196 -38.45 -17.52 31.10
CA ALA A 196 -39.87 -17.28 31.36
C ALA A 196 -40.42 -16.25 30.35
N PRO A 197 -41.60 -16.47 29.74
CA PRO A 197 -42.09 -15.58 28.69
C PRO A 197 -42.74 -14.33 29.30
N LEU A 198 -42.21 -13.14 28.97
CA LEU A 198 -42.88 -11.89 29.30
C LEU A 198 -43.96 -11.57 28.24
N ALA A 199 -45.21 -11.58 28.71
CA ALA A 199 -46.40 -11.26 27.97
C ALA A 199 -46.38 -9.81 27.42
N ARG A 200 -46.91 -9.64 26.20
CA ARG A 200 -47.26 -8.34 25.63
C ARG A 200 -48.37 -7.68 26.44
N ALA A 201 -48.22 -6.39 26.77
CA ALA A 201 -49.32 -5.52 27.16
C ALA A 201 -49.16 -4.11 26.57
N ALA A 202 -50.30 -3.51 26.27
CA ALA A 202 -50.51 -2.41 25.34
C ALA A 202 -50.38 -1.00 25.96
N HIS A 203 -50.09 -0.04 25.08
CA HIS A 203 -50.50 1.38 25.04
C HIS A 203 -51.26 1.98 26.25
N ARG A 204 -50.78 3.13 26.74
CA ARG A 204 -51.59 4.37 26.76
C ARG A 204 -50.78 5.64 27.03
N ALA A 205 -50.91 6.59 26.11
CA ALA A 205 -50.62 8.01 26.30
C ALA A 205 -51.66 8.63 27.25
N THR A 206 -51.24 9.63 28.04
CA THR A 206 -52.15 10.47 28.82
C THR A 206 -51.95 11.93 28.45
N ILE A 207 -52.94 12.48 27.74
CA ILE A 207 -53.15 13.91 27.51
C ILE A 207 -54.00 14.43 28.68
N ARG A 208 -53.63 15.58 29.26
CA ARG A 208 -54.45 16.31 30.26
C ARG A 208 -55.44 17.25 29.56
N PRO A 209 -56.65 17.47 30.10
CA PRO A 209 -57.62 18.37 29.50
C PRO A 209 -57.45 19.82 29.98
N ILE A 210 -58.04 20.71 29.18
CA ILE A 210 -58.14 22.15 29.31
C ILE A 210 -59.36 22.47 30.19
N ASN A 211 -59.22 23.39 31.14
CA ASN A 211 -60.24 24.36 31.51
C ASN A 211 -59.55 25.60 32.09
#